data_AF-A0A7I7RUE2-F1
#
_entry.id   AF-A0A7I7RUE2-F1
#
_cell.length_a   1.000
_cell.length_b   1.000
_cell.length_c   1.000
_cell.angle_alpha   90.00
_cell.angle_beta   90.00
_cell.angle_gamma   90.00
#
_symmetry.space_group_name_H-M   'P 1'
#
loop_
_entity.id
_entity.type
_entity.pdbx_description
1 polymer ?
#
loop_
_entity_poly.entity_id
_entity_poly.type
_entity_poly.pdbx_seq_one_letter_code
_entity_poly.pdbx_strand_id
1 'polypeptide(L)'
;MTSMAISDAPARTDAETADVPPQRTYQVRTYGCQMNVHDSERLAGLLEEAGYRRAPDGSDADVVVFNTCAVRENADNKLYGNLSHLAPRRQADPNMQIAVGGCLAQKDRDAVLRKAPWVDVVFGTHNIGSLPVLLERARHNRVAQVEIADALQEFPSSLPATRESAYAAWVSVSVGCNNTCTFCIVPALRGKEVDRRPGDILAEVKALADQGVLEVTLLGQNVNAYGVSFDDPTVPRDRGAFAKLLRACGAIDGLERVRFTSPHPAEFTDDVIEAMATTPNVCPTLHMPLQSGSDRILKAMRRSYRAERFLGIIDRVRAAIPHAAITTDIIVGFPGETEEDFAATLDVVERARFASAFTFQYSKRPGTPAADLPDQLPKAVVQERYQRLIDLQERISLEENQALIGRRVELLVAAGEGRKDVATARMSGRARDGRLVHFAPGGRDIRPGDVVVTTVTAAAPHHLTADAELTDHRRTRAGDAHAAGRRVTTNVGLGMPSIGAPPAAPAATGCGL
;
A
#
# COMPACT_ATOMS: atom_id res chain seq x y z
N MET A 1 38.28 -22.38 -80.51
CA MET A 1 39.00 -21.41 -79.66
C MET A 1 38.31 -20.06 -79.82
N THR A 2 38.13 -19.37 -78.71
CA THR A 2 37.49 -18.05 -78.54
C THR A 2 35.95 -18.04 -78.60
N SER A 3 35.31 -17.95 -77.43
CA SER A 3 34.02 -17.28 -77.28
C SER A 3 33.91 -16.66 -75.89
N MET A 4 33.48 -15.39 -75.90
CA MET A 4 33.48 -14.42 -74.80
C MET A 4 32.44 -14.73 -73.74
N ALA A 5 32.75 -14.24 -72.52
CA ALA A 5 31.92 -14.25 -71.33
C ALA A 5 30.70 -13.31 -71.45
N ILE A 6 29.58 -13.75 -70.88
CA ILE A 6 28.52 -12.88 -70.36
C ILE A 6 28.24 -13.36 -68.92
N SER A 7 28.40 -12.42 -67.99
CA SER A 7 28.29 -12.58 -66.54
C SER A 7 26.83 -12.53 -66.11
N ASP A 8 26.39 -13.55 -65.37
CA ASP A 8 25.11 -13.58 -64.66
C ASP A 8 25.11 -12.62 -63.46
N ALA A 9 23.97 -11.95 -63.26
CA ALA A 9 23.70 -11.04 -62.15
C ALA A 9 23.43 -11.80 -60.84
N PRO A 10 23.82 -11.27 -59.66
CA PRO A 10 23.55 -11.93 -58.39
C PRO A 10 22.10 -11.70 -57.93
N ALA A 11 21.59 -12.73 -57.26
CA ALA A 11 20.27 -12.83 -56.65
C ALA A 11 19.99 -11.74 -55.61
N ARG A 12 18.71 -11.36 -55.54
CA ARG A 12 18.13 -10.39 -54.61
C ARG A 12 18.40 -10.77 -53.15
N THR A 13 19.01 -9.83 -52.43
CA THR A 13 19.21 -9.78 -51.00
C THR A 13 17.94 -9.39 -50.23
N ASP A 14 17.84 -9.98 -49.04
CA ASP A 14 17.31 -9.44 -47.79
C ASP A 14 15.83 -9.03 -47.72
N ALA A 15 15.03 -9.94 -47.16
CA ALA A 15 13.76 -9.62 -46.55
C ALA A 15 13.99 -8.71 -45.34
N GLU A 16 13.55 -7.46 -45.44
CA GLU A 16 13.44 -6.50 -44.34
C GLU A 16 12.70 -7.13 -43.16
N THR A 17 13.41 -7.37 -42.07
CA THR A 17 12.79 -7.48 -40.75
C THR A 17 12.20 -6.11 -40.43
N ALA A 18 10.87 -6.01 -40.50
CA ALA A 18 10.14 -4.82 -40.08
C ALA A 18 10.55 -4.44 -38.65
N ASP A 19 11.11 -3.24 -38.52
CA ASP A 19 11.58 -2.63 -37.27
C ASP A 19 10.37 -2.41 -36.34
N VAL A 20 10.17 -3.34 -35.39
CA VAL A 20 9.17 -3.16 -34.34
C VAL A 20 9.71 -2.06 -33.43
N PRO A 21 9.01 -0.91 -33.28
CA PRO A 21 9.51 0.17 -32.44
C PRO A 21 9.80 -0.34 -31.04
N PRO A 22 10.93 0.04 -30.42
CA PRO A 22 11.35 -0.50 -29.14
C PRO A 22 10.27 -0.23 -28.09
N GLN A 23 9.92 -1.29 -27.34
CA GLN A 23 8.89 -1.24 -26.31
C GLN A 23 9.28 -0.21 -25.23
N ARG A 24 8.46 0.83 -25.06
CA ARG A 24 8.75 1.93 -24.13
C ARG A 24 8.77 1.45 -22.68
N THR A 25 9.66 2.04 -21.91
CA THR A 25 9.90 1.68 -20.52
C THR A 25 9.16 2.60 -19.54
N TYR A 26 8.73 2.07 -18.40
CA TYR A 26 8.07 2.85 -17.35
C TYR A 26 8.72 2.65 -15.97
N GLN A 27 8.59 3.66 -15.11
CA GLN A 27 8.89 3.58 -13.67
C GLN A 27 7.80 4.29 -12.87
N VAL A 28 7.22 3.60 -11.88
CA VAL A 28 6.29 4.20 -10.91
C VAL A 28 7.03 4.54 -9.63
N ARG A 29 7.00 5.81 -9.21
CA ARG A 29 7.57 6.30 -7.95
C ARG A 29 6.45 6.61 -6.97
N THR A 30 6.32 5.77 -5.95
CA THR A 30 5.26 5.87 -4.95
C THR A 30 5.72 6.71 -3.76
N TYR A 31 4.97 7.76 -3.44
CA TYR A 31 5.19 8.59 -2.27
C TYR A 31 3.90 8.70 -1.47
N GLY A 32 3.80 8.04 -0.32
CA GLY A 32 2.58 8.13 0.44
C GLY A 32 2.31 7.02 1.43
N CYS A 33 1.06 6.59 1.45
CA CYS A 33 0.53 5.53 2.30
C CYS A 33 0.35 4.21 1.52
N GLN A 34 -0.14 3.20 2.22
CA GLN A 34 -0.45 1.87 1.70
C GLN A 34 -1.45 1.92 0.54
N MET A 35 -2.38 2.88 0.56
CA MET A 35 -3.31 3.08 -0.57
C MET A 35 -2.57 3.57 -1.82
N ASN A 36 -1.54 4.41 -1.69
CA ASN A 36 -0.73 4.78 -2.85
C ASN A 36 0.10 3.59 -3.36
N VAL A 37 0.56 2.70 -2.49
CA VAL A 37 1.23 1.45 -2.92
C VAL A 37 0.26 0.59 -3.74
N HIS A 38 -0.95 0.37 -3.22
CA HIS A 38 -2.03 -0.33 -3.93
C HIS A 38 -2.33 0.32 -5.30
N ASP A 39 -2.54 1.63 -5.34
CA ASP A 39 -2.83 2.35 -6.58
C ASP A 39 -1.65 2.25 -7.57
N SER A 40 -0.41 2.24 -7.10
CA SER A 40 0.78 2.09 -7.96
C SER A 40 0.90 0.72 -8.61
N GLU A 41 0.45 -0.35 -7.95
CA GLU A 41 0.37 -1.68 -8.56
C GLU A 41 -0.64 -1.69 -9.72
N ARG A 42 -1.72 -0.92 -9.61
CA ARG A 42 -2.71 -0.74 -10.68
C ARG A 42 -2.17 0.09 -11.84
N LEU A 43 -1.47 1.18 -11.53
CA LEU A 43 -0.78 1.99 -12.54
C LEU A 43 0.24 1.16 -13.33
N ALA A 44 0.98 0.28 -12.65
CA ALA A 44 1.90 -0.65 -13.30
C ALA A 44 1.15 -1.64 -14.22
N GLY A 45 0.06 -2.24 -13.76
CA GLY A 45 -0.76 -3.15 -14.57
C GLY A 45 -1.33 -2.48 -15.82
N LEU A 46 -1.89 -1.27 -15.69
CA LEU A 46 -2.41 -0.47 -16.81
C LEU A 46 -1.34 -0.16 -17.86
N LEU A 47 -0.13 0.18 -17.42
CA LEU A 47 0.99 0.46 -18.32
C LEU A 47 1.44 -0.82 -19.04
N GLU A 48 1.50 -1.96 -18.35
CA GLU A 48 1.86 -3.24 -18.97
C GLU A 48 0.81 -3.71 -19.98
N GLU A 49 -0.48 -3.56 -19.69
CA GLU A 49 -1.57 -3.84 -20.63
C GLU A 49 -1.53 -2.91 -21.85
N ALA A 50 -1.16 -1.64 -21.64
CA ALA A 50 -0.93 -0.67 -22.71
C ALA A 50 0.38 -0.91 -23.50
N GLY A 51 1.12 -1.98 -23.21
CA GLY A 51 2.31 -2.40 -23.95
C GLY A 51 3.61 -1.74 -23.48
N TYR A 52 3.64 -1.06 -22.34
CA TYR A 52 4.89 -0.60 -21.73
C TYR A 52 5.61 -1.74 -20.99
N ARG A 53 6.93 -1.62 -20.83
CA ARG A 53 7.74 -2.55 -20.02
C ARG A 53 8.32 -1.82 -18.82
N ARG A 54 8.45 -2.47 -17.67
CA ARG A 54 9.14 -1.81 -16.54
C ARG A 54 10.62 -1.59 -16.88
N ALA A 55 11.14 -0.41 -16.57
CA ALA A 55 12.57 -0.13 -16.66
C ALA A 55 13.37 -0.99 -15.66
N PRO A 56 14.54 -1.55 -16.05
CA PRO A 56 15.45 -2.19 -15.11
C PRO A 56 15.86 -1.30 -13.93
N ASP A 57 16.17 -1.90 -12.79
CA ASP A 57 16.60 -1.14 -11.62
C ASP A 57 17.87 -0.32 -11.91
N GLY A 58 17.87 0.94 -11.49
CA GLY A 58 18.96 1.89 -11.72
C GLY A 58 19.05 2.43 -13.16
N SER A 59 18.22 1.95 -14.08
CA SER A 59 18.08 2.53 -15.41
C SER A 59 17.04 3.64 -15.44
N ASP A 60 17.17 4.55 -16.40
CA ASP A 60 16.15 5.55 -16.61
C ASP A 60 14.99 5.01 -17.45
N ALA A 61 13.78 5.50 -17.18
CA ALA A 61 12.57 5.12 -17.91
C ALA A 61 12.16 6.17 -18.95
N ASP A 62 11.44 5.73 -19.99
CA ASP A 62 10.78 6.62 -20.96
C ASP A 62 9.54 7.30 -20.38
N VAL A 63 8.89 6.67 -19.40
CA VAL A 63 7.75 7.22 -18.66
C VAL A 63 8.00 7.11 -17.17
N VAL A 64 7.96 8.25 -16.46
CA VAL A 64 8.05 8.28 -14.99
C VAL A 64 6.73 8.74 -14.41
N VAL A 65 6.09 7.89 -13.61
CA VAL A 65 4.81 8.16 -12.95
C VAL A 65 5.04 8.41 -11.47
N PHE A 66 4.67 9.59 -10.97
CA PHE A 66 4.67 9.93 -9.55
C PHE A 66 3.28 9.69 -8.97
N ASN A 67 3.12 8.66 -8.13
CA ASN A 67 1.88 8.46 -7.37
C ASN A 67 2.04 9.00 -5.96
N THR A 68 1.31 10.06 -5.64
CA THR A 68 1.64 10.94 -4.51
C THR A 68 0.50 11.06 -3.48
N CYS A 69 0.89 11.34 -2.24
CA CYS A 69 -0.02 11.55 -1.12
C CYS A 69 -0.14 13.04 -0.78
N ALA A 70 -1.33 13.48 -0.39
CA ALA A 70 -1.58 14.83 0.12
C ALA A 70 -1.62 14.88 1.66
N VAL A 71 -1.37 13.75 2.33
CA VAL A 71 -1.59 13.56 3.78
C VAL A 71 -0.29 13.47 4.58
N ARG A 72 0.87 13.19 3.97
CA ARG A 72 2.14 13.18 4.72
C ARG A 72 2.82 14.54 4.65
N GLU A 73 3.44 14.96 5.75
CA GLU A 73 4.28 16.16 5.76
C GLU A 73 5.44 15.98 4.77
N ASN A 74 5.84 17.06 4.10
CA ASN A 74 6.89 17.07 3.08
C ASN A 74 6.62 16.24 1.81
N ALA A 75 5.39 15.72 1.61
CA ALA A 75 5.04 15.04 0.36
C ALA A 75 5.19 15.99 -0.85
N ASP A 76 4.69 17.22 -0.73
CA ASP A 76 4.83 18.27 -1.74
C ASP A 76 6.31 18.56 -2.05
N ASN A 77 7.11 18.84 -1.02
CA ASN A 77 8.54 19.13 -1.17
C ASN A 77 9.30 17.97 -1.84
N LYS A 78 9.00 16.73 -1.45
CA LYS A 78 9.61 15.54 -2.06
C LYS A 78 9.21 15.41 -3.53
N LEU A 79 7.95 15.62 -3.88
CA LEU A 79 7.48 15.57 -5.26
C LEU A 79 8.21 16.61 -6.11
N TYR A 80 8.14 17.88 -5.76
CA TYR A 80 8.71 18.96 -6.58
C TYR A 80 10.24 18.89 -6.64
N GLY A 81 10.91 18.46 -5.56
CA GLY A 81 12.34 18.17 -5.60
C GLY A 81 12.69 17.08 -6.61
N ASN A 82 11.97 15.95 -6.59
CA ASN A 82 12.20 14.85 -7.54
C ASN A 82 11.83 15.22 -8.99
N LEU A 83 10.76 15.99 -9.21
CA LEU A 83 10.42 16.51 -10.54
C LEU A 83 11.52 17.40 -11.10
N SER A 84 12.13 18.23 -10.25
CA SER A 84 13.23 19.11 -10.65
C SER A 84 14.47 18.33 -11.08
N HIS A 85 14.77 17.19 -10.44
CA HIS A 85 15.87 16.30 -10.85
C HIS A 85 15.65 15.65 -12.22
N LEU A 86 14.41 15.52 -12.69
CA LEU A 86 14.10 14.96 -14.02
C LEU A 86 14.08 16.01 -15.13
N ALA A 87 14.06 17.31 -14.80
CA ALA A 87 13.99 18.38 -15.79
C ALA A 87 15.16 18.37 -16.80
N PRO A 88 16.44 18.18 -16.40
CA PRO A 88 17.55 18.11 -17.35
C PRO A 88 17.42 16.93 -18.31
N ARG A 89 16.98 15.77 -17.83
CA ARG A 89 16.75 14.58 -18.66
C ARG A 89 15.62 14.82 -19.66
N ARG A 90 14.51 15.42 -19.22
CA ARG A 90 13.41 15.76 -20.12
C ARG A 90 13.81 16.78 -21.19
N GLN A 91 14.74 17.70 -20.89
CA GLN A 91 15.29 18.61 -21.88
C GLN A 91 16.18 17.90 -22.90
N ALA A 92 16.95 16.90 -22.47
CA ALA A 92 17.82 16.11 -23.35
C ALA A 92 17.03 15.10 -24.22
N ASP A 93 15.95 14.53 -23.68
CA ASP A 93 15.04 13.62 -24.40
C ASP A 93 13.60 14.14 -24.37
N PRO A 94 13.14 14.82 -25.43
CA PRO A 94 11.78 15.31 -25.55
C PRO A 94 10.70 14.22 -25.57
N ASN A 95 11.08 12.96 -25.85
CA ASN A 95 10.15 11.83 -25.88
C ASN A 95 9.86 11.27 -24.49
N MET A 96 10.72 11.55 -23.50
CA MET A 96 10.46 11.18 -22.12
C MET A 96 9.14 11.82 -21.63
N GLN A 97 8.31 11.06 -20.92
CA GLN A 97 7.08 11.57 -20.33
C GLN A 97 7.11 11.48 -18.80
N ILE A 98 6.47 12.46 -18.16
CA ILE A 98 6.32 12.54 -16.71
C ILE A 98 4.83 12.67 -16.40
N ALA A 99 4.31 11.76 -15.60
CA ALA A 99 2.94 11.79 -15.09
C ALA A 99 2.94 11.98 -13.57
N VAL A 100 1.99 12.76 -13.07
CA VAL A 100 1.80 13.01 -11.63
C VAL A 100 0.35 12.68 -11.27
N GLY A 101 0.17 11.76 -10.34
CA GLY A 101 -1.13 11.30 -9.87
C GLY A 101 -1.23 11.17 -8.35
N GLY A 102 -2.37 10.69 -7.90
CA GLY A 102 -2.67 10.46 -6.49
C GLY A 102 -3.30 11.66 -5.79
N CYS A 103 -3.39 11.61 -4.46
CA CYS A 103 -4.16 12.58 -3.66
C CYS A 103 -3.64 14.01 -3.81
N LEU A 104 -2.33 14.21 -4.00
CA LEU A 104 -1.77 15.55 -4.18
C LEU A 104 -2.17 16.13 -5.53
N ALA A 105 -2.11 15.34 -6.60
CA ALA A 105 -2.60 15.77 -7.91
C ALA A 105 -4.10 16.10 -7.90
N GLN A 106 -4.92 15.31 -7.20
CA GLN A 106 -6.36 15.59 -6.99
C GLN A 106 -6.61 16.95 -6.32
N LYS A 107 -5.73 17.33 -5.38
CA LYS A 107 -5.80 18.59 -4.63
C LYS A 107 -5.27 19.77 -5.43
N ASP A 108 -4.04 19.65 -5.95
CA ASP A 108 -3.30 20.76 -6.56
C ASP A 108 -3.72 21.01 -8.02
N ARG A 109 -4.23 19.99 -8.73
CA ARG A 109 -4.75 20.07 -10.10
C ARG A 109 -3.77 20.82 -11.03
N ASP A 110 -4.20 21.91 -11.66
CA ASP A 110 -3.39 22.76 -12.55
C ASP A 110 -2.18 23.42 -11.86
N ALA A 111 -2.17 23.51 -10.52
CA ALA A 111 -1.03 24.07 -9.79
C ALA A 111 0.25 23.24 -9.97
N VAL A 112 0.10 21.93 -10.25
CA VAL A 112 1.23 21.05 -10.58
C VAL A 112 1.92 21.56 -11.84
N LEU A 113 1.18 21.82 -12.92
CA LEU A 113 1.74 22.32 -14.19
C LEU A 113 2.33 23.73 -14.04
N ARG A 114 1.74 24.60 -13.22
CA ARG A 114 2.30 25.94 -12.96
C ARG A 114 3.68 25.86 -12.30
N LYS A 115 3.90 24.88 -11.42
CA LYS A 115 5.17 24.70 -10.68
C LYS A 115 6.17 23.82 -11.44
N ALA A 116 5.70 22.86 -12.22
CA ALA A 116 6.50 21.96 -13.03
C ALA A 116 5.94 21.87 -14.46
N PRO A 117 6.24 22.84 -15.34
CA PRO A 117 5.69 22.89 -16.70
C PRO A 117 6.13 21.75 -17.62
N TRP A 118 7.13 20.96 -17.21
CA TRP A 118 7.64 19.80 -17.95
C TRP A 118 6.91 18.49 -17.63
N VAL A 119 5.80 18.55 -16.89
CA VAL A 119 4.91 17.40 -16.64
C VAL A 119 3.91 17.26 -17.79
N ASP A 120 3.73 16.04 -18.30
CA ASP A 120 2.82 15.75 -19.43
C ASP A 120 1.42 15.39 -19.00
N VAL A 121 1.27 14.72 -17.86
CA VAL A 121 -0.01 14.20 -17.42
C VAL A 121 -0.20 14.49 -15.93
N VAL A 122 -1.35 15.05 -15.60
CA VAL A 122 -1.82 15.18 -14.21
C VAL A 122 -3.18 14.50 -14.09
N PHE A 123 -3.28 13.50 -13.21
CA PHE A 123 -4.50 12.71 -13.04
C PHE A 123 -4.88 12.54 -11.57
N GLY A 124 -6.17 12.32 -11.33
CA GLY A 124 -6.75 12.23 -9.99
C GLY A 124 -6.68 10.85 -9.36
N THR A 125 -7.17 10.74 -8.14
CA THR A 125 -7.42 9.45 -7.45
C THR A 125 -8.64 8.73 -7.99
N HIS A 126 -9.53 9.44 -8.67
CA HIS A 126 -10.82 8.94 -9.13
C HIS A 126 -10.83 8.41 -10.58
N ASN A 127 -9.77 8.67 -11.34
CA ASN A 127 -9.65 8.33 -12.76
C ASN A 127 -8.26 7.76 -13.10
N ILE A 128 -7.72 6.89 -12.25
CA ILE A 128 -6.40 6.28 -12.47
C ILE A 128 -6.36 5.45 -13.76
N GLY A 129 -7.49 4.87 -14.18
CA GLY A 129 -7.64 4.13 -15.44
C GLY A 129 -7.41 4.99 -16.70
N SER A 130 -7.57 6.31 -16.61
CA SER A 130 -7.32 7.22 -17.74
C SER A 130 -5.83 7.36 -18.11
N LEU A 131 -4.89 6.94 -17.25
CA LEU A 131 -3.46 7.23 -17.42
C LEU A 131 -2.91 6.82 -18.81
N PRO A 132 -3.13 5.60 -19.34
CA PRO A 132 -2.58 5.22 -20.64
C PRO A 132 -3.08 6.12 -21.78
N VAL A 133 -4.39 6.45 -21.77
CA VAL A 133 -5.01 7.32 -22.77
C VAL A 133 -4.46 8.75 -22.67
N LEU A 134 -4.27 9.26 -21.46
CA LEU A 134 -3.70 10.59 -21.23
C LEU A 134 -2.23 10.68 -21.68
N LEU A 135 -1.43 9.64 -21.42
CA LEU A 135 -0.05 9.56 -21.89
C LEU A 135 0.03 9.57 -23.42
N GLU A 136 -0.79 8.77 -24.10
CA GLU A 136 -0.80 8.72 -25.56
C GLU A 136 -1.28 10.05 -26.16
N ARG A 137 -2.34 10.64 -25.60
CA ARG A 137 -2.83 11.96 -26.03
C ARG A 137 -1.78 13.05 -25.83
N ALA A 138 -1.11 13.08 -24.68
CA ALA A 138 -0.05 14.05 -24.40
C ALA A 138 1.12 13.90 -25.39
N ARG A 139 1.51 12.66 -25.69
CA ARG A 139 2.58 12.33 -26.63
C ARG A 139 2.25 12.76 -28.07
N HIS A 140 1.04 12.42 -28.53
CA HIS A 140 0.58 12.74 -29.88
C HIS A 140 0.44 14.25 -30.09
N ASN A 141 -0.23 14.93 -29.15
CA ASN A 141 -0.53 16.36 -29.28
C ASN A 141 0.64 17.27 -28.87
N ARG A 142 1.64 16.74 -28.14
CA ARG A 142 2.71 17.52 -27.48
C ARG A 142 2.17 18.62 -26.57
N VAL A 143 1.05 18.34 -25.90
CA VAL A 143 0.37 19.24 -24.96
C VAL A 143 0.07 18.47 -23.68
N ALA A 144 0.37 19.07 -22.54
CA ALA A 144 0.09 18.48 -21.24
C ALA A 144 -1.42 18.22 -21.06
N GLN A 145 -1.76 17.07 -20.49
CA GLN A 145 -3.13 16.65 -20.22
C GLN A 145 -3.39 16.70 -18.72
N VAL A 146 -4.43 17.44 -18.32
CA VAL A 146 -4.91 17.48 -16.94
C VAL A 146 -6.33 16.95 -16.95
N GLU A 147 -6.55 15.83 -16.25
CA GLU A 147 -7.88 15.23 -16.11
C GLU A 147 -8.09 14.82 -14.67
N ILE A 148 -8.95 15.53 -13.96
CA ILE A 148 -9.26 15.29 -12.55
C ILE A 148 -10.75 15.04 -12.44
N ALA A 149 -11.14 13.78 -12.21
CA ALA A 149 -12.54 13.45 -11.97
C ALA A 149 -12.97 13.85 -10.56
N ASP A 150 -14.17 14.42 -10.44
CA ASP A 150 -14.73 14.85 -9.15
C ASP A 150 -15.33 13.69 -8.35
N ALA A 151 -15.73 12.61 -9.01
CA ALA A 151 -16.27 11.39 -8.42
C ALA A 151 -15.56 10.15 -8.96
N LEU A 152 -15.54 9.09 -8.16
CA LEU A 152 -14.96 7.79 -8.52
C LEU A 152 -15.63 7.25 -9.79
N GLN A 153 -14.85 7.04 -10.85
CA GLN A 153 -15.37 6.50 -12.12
C GLN A 153 -15.45 4.98 -12.11
N GLU A 154 -14.44 4.34 -11.51
CA GLU A 154 -14.34 2.89 -11.36
C GLU A 154 -13.51 2.57 -10.11
N PHE A 155 -13.72 1.38 -9.55
CA PHE A 155 -12.89 0.94 -8.43
C PHE A 155 -11.47 0.65 -8.91
N PRO A 156 -10.42 1.16 -8.24
CA PRO A 156 -9.04 0.80 -8.55
C PRO A 156 -8.80 -0.72 -8.60
N SER A 157 -9.58 -1.52 -7.86
CA SER A 157 -9.47 -2.97 -7.85
C SER A 157 -9.96 -3.68 -9.12
N SER A 158 -10.80 -3.04 -9.95
CA SER A 158 -11.22 -3.62 -11.24
C SER A 158 -10.14 -3.49 -12.31
N LEU A 159 -9.11 -2.69 -12.04
CA LEU A 159 -7.99 -2.47 -12.95
C LEU A 159 -6.94 -3.58 -12.83
N PRO A 160 -6.21 -3.88 -13.92
CA PRO A 160 -5.08 -4.80 -13.87
C PRO A 160 -4.08 -4.37 -12.79
N ALA A 161 -3.54 -5.31 -12.03
CA ALA A 161 -2.43 -5.05 -11.11
C ALA A 161 -1.20 -5.84 -11.51
N THR A 162 -0.04 -5.21 -11.41
CA THR A 162 1.27 -5.89 -11.36
C THR A 162 1.93 -5.56 -10.03
N ARG A 163 2.09 -6.58 -9.18
CA ARG A 163 2.56 -6.42 -7.80
C ARG A 163 4.06 -6.56 -7.67
N GLU A 164 4.65 -5.79 -6.75
CA GLU A 164 6.09 -5.86 -6.46
C GLU A 164 6.46 -7.03 -5.53
N SER A 165 5.56 -7.42 -4.63
CA SER A 165 5.74 -8.57 -3.73
C SER A 165 5.09 -9.83 -4.31
N ALA A 166 5.82 -10.95 -4.24
CA ALA A 166 5.32 -12.28 -4.63
C ALA A 166 4.57 -12.99 -3.49
N TYR A 167 4.67 -12.51 -2.25
CA TYR A 167 4.17 -13.19 -1.05
C TYR A 167 3.14 -12.39 -0.25
N ALA A 168 3.02 -11.07 -0.49
CA ALA A 168 2.09 -10.19 0.20
C ALA A 168 1.32 -9.32 -0.79
N ALA A 169 0.05 -9.06 -0.53
CA ALA A 169 -0.80 -8.22 -1.37
C ALA A 169 -1.71 -7.29 -0.57
N TRP A 170 -2.00 -6.14 -1.16
CA TRP A 170 -2.96 -5.16 -0.64
C TRP A 170 -4.28 -5.30 -1.38
N VAL A 171 -5.38 -5.41 -0.64
CA VAL A 171 -6.73 -5.55 -1.20
C VAL A 171 -7.64 -4.48 -0.59
N SER A 172 -8.03 -3.49 -1.39
CA SER A 172 -8.98 -2.46 -0.94
C SER A 172 -10.38 -3.06 -0.82
N VAL A 173 -11.03 -2.93 0.34
CA VAL A 173 -12.43 -3.37 0.54
C VAL A 173 -13.42 -2.22 0.32
N SER A 174 -12.95 -0.99 0.51
CA SER A 174 -13.71 0.24 0.30
C SER A 174 -12.79 1.38 -0.12
N VAL A 175 -13.40 2.41 -0.71
CA VAL A 175 -12.75 3.68 -1.07
C VAL A 175 -13.57 4.84 -0.51
N GLY A 176 -12.90 5.87 -0.03
CA GLY A 176 -13.55 7.07 0.51
C GLY A 176 -13.83 6.95 2.00
N CYS A 177 -14.37 8.01 2.60
CA CYS A 177 -14.60 8.05 4.04
C CYS A 177 -15.75 8.99 4.39
N ASN A 178 -16.70 8.52 5.21
CA ASN A 178 -17.83 9.33 5.68
C ASN A 178 -17.55 10.13 6.97
N ASN A 179 -16.36 9.99 7.55
CA ASN A 179 -15.99 10.72 8.77
C ASN A 179 -15.71 12.21 8.49
N THR A 180 -16.11 13.07 9.42
CA THR A 180 -15.95 14.53 9.32
C THR A 180 -14.82 15.07 10.19
N CYS A 181 -13.70 14.34 10.29
CA CYS A 181 -12.57 14.72 11.14
C CYS A 181 -11.99 16.07 10.70
N THR A 182 -11.80 17.02 11.63
CA THR A 182 -11.45 18.41 11.28
C THR A 182 -10.07 18.56 10.65
N PHE A 183 -9.15 17.62 10.88
CA PHE A 183 -7.79 17.62 10.34
C PHE A 183 -7.64 16.80 9.04
N CYS A 184 -8.67 16.04 8.64
CA CYS A 184 -8.54 15.05 7.58
C CYS A 184 -9.05 15.59 6.25
N ILE A 185 -8.16 15.62 5.24
CA ILE A 185 -8.51 16.05 3.88
C ILE A 185 -9.09 14.93 3.00
N VAL A 186 -9.02 13.68 3.48
CA VAL A 186 -9.34 12.47 2.70
C VAL A 186 -10.75 12.49 2.08
N PRO A 187 -11.83 12.88 2.78
CA PRO A 187 -13.17 12.92 2.18
C PRO A 187 -13.26 13.83 0.95
N ALA A 188 -12.47 14.92 0.90
CA ALA A 188 -12.43 15.81 -0.24
C ALA A 188 -11.63 15.24 -1.44
N LEU A 189 -10.70 14.31 -1.19
CA LEU A 189 -9.79 13.77 -2.20
C LEU A 189 -10.11 12.34 -2.65
N ARG A 190 -10.90 11.59 -1.88
CA ARG A 190 -11.28 10.20 -2.18
C ARG A 190 -12.80 10.02 -2.20
N GLY A 191 -13.57 11.08 -1.95
CA GLY A 191 -15.03 11.04 -1.95
C GLY A 191 -15.64 10.41 -0.70
N LYS A 192 -16.97 10.23 -0.78
CA LYS A 192 -17.75 9.46 0.20
C LYS A 192 -17.37 7.99 0.11
N GLU A 193 -17.62 7.28 1.21
CA GLU A 193 -17.33 5.85 1.28
C GLU A 193 -18.21 5.06 0.31
N VAL A 194 -17.57 4.17 -0.45
CA VAL A 194 -18.22 3.16 -1.28
C VAL A 194 -17.53 1.82 -1.02
N ASP A 195 -18.32 0.84 -0.59
CA ASP A 195 -17.89 -0.51 -0.26
C ASP A 195 -18.02 -1.43 -1.47
N ARG A 196 -17.00 -2.26 -1.71
CA ARG A 196 -17.07 -3.32 -2.71
C ARG A 196 -17.99 -4.44 -2.23
N ARG A 197 -18.49 -5.27 -3.16
CA ARG A 197 -19.20 -6.50 -2.77
C ARG A 197 -18.24 -7.49 -2.10
N PRO A 198 -18.68 -8.23 -1.07
CA PRO A 198 -17.84 -9.25 -0.43
C PRO A 198 -17.35 -10.32 -1.41
N GLY A 199 -18.19 -10.73 -2.36
CA GLY A 199 -17.85 -11.73 -3.37
C GLY A 199 -16.65 -11.32 -4.24
N ASP A 200 -16.61 -10.06 -4.66
CA ASP A 200 -15.53 -9.54 -5.51
C ASP A 200 -14.21 -9.46 -4.73
N ILE A 201 -14.27 -9.07 -3.45
CA ILE A 201 -13.11 -9.05 -2.56
C ILE A 201 -12.58 -10.49 -2.38
N LEU A 202 -13.46 -11.43 -2.02
CA LEU A 202 -13.07 -12.82 -1.77
C LEU A 202 -12.54 -13.50 -3.04
N ALA A 203 -13.10 -13.20 -4.21
CA ALA A 203 -12.60 -13.68 -5.49
C ALA A 203 -11.18 -13.17 -5.78
N GLU A 204 -10.92 -11.88 -5.52
CA GLU A 204 -9.58 -11.31 -5.65
C GLU A 204 -8.60 -11.95 -4.67
N VAL A 205 -8.96 -12.08 -3.39
CA VAL A 205 -8.11 -12.72 -2.37
C VAL A 205 -7.82 -14.17 -2.74
N LYS A 206 -8.82 -14.91 -3.23
CA LYS A 206 -8.63 -16.28 -3.70
C LYS A 206 -7.68 -16.35 -4.90
N ALA A 207 -7.84 -15.47 -5.89
CA ALA A 207 -6.97 -15.43 -7.05
C ALA A 207 -5.50 -15.12 -6.68
N LEU A 208 -5.28 -14.32 -5.64
CA LEU A 208 -3.95 -14.06 -5.09
C LEU A 208 -3.37 -15.30 -4.38
N ALA A 209 -4.16 -15.96 -3.54
CA ALA A 209 -3.76 -17.19 -2.86
C ALA A 209 -3.45 -18.33 -3.85
N ASP A 210 -4.27 -18.46 -4.91
CA ASP A 210 -4.06 -19.42 -6.00
C ASP A 210 -2.75 -19.16 -6.75
N GLN A 211 -2.22 -17.92 -6.74
CA GLN A 211 -0.91 -17.55 -7.30
C GLN A 211 0.26 -17.72 -6.31
N GLY A 212 -0.02 -18.10 -5.06
CA GLY A 212 0.97 -18.35 -4.02
C GLY A 212 1.19 -17.20 -3.03
N VAL A 213 0.37 -16.14 -3.07
CA VAL A 213 0.39 -15.08 -2.05
C VAL A 213 -0.05 -15.66 -0.70
N LEU A 214 0.76 -15.45 0.33
CA LEU A 214 0.50 -15.98 1.67
C LEU A 214 -0.15 -14.95 2.60
N GLU A 215 0.10 -13.66 2.36
CA GLU A 215 -0.37 -12.57 3.20
C GLU A 215 -1.22 -11.56 2.42
N VAL A 216 -2.42 -11.27 2.92
CA VAL A 216 -3.28 -10.19 2.40
C VAL A 216 -3.54 -9.17 3.49
N THR A 217 -3.37 -7.89 3.16
CA THR A 217 -3.83 -6.80 4.02
C THR A 217 -5.03 -6.10 3.39
N LEU A 218 -6.17 -6.16 4.09
CA LEU A 218 -7.39 -5.46 3.73
C LEU A 218 -7.23 -3.96 4.00
N LEU A 219 -7.53 -3.14 2.99
CA LEU A 219 -7.40 -1.69 3.04
C LEU A 219 -8.75 -0.99 2.94
N GLY A 220 -8.92 0.05 3.74
CA GLY A 220 -9.97 1.05 3.60
C GLY A 220 -9.53 2.31 4.33
N GLN A 221 -10.07 3.47 3.98
CA GLN A 221 -9.83 4.69 4.79
C GLN A 221 -10.46 4.55 6.18
N ASN A 222 -11.52 3.76 6.28
CA ASN A 222 -12.15 3.34 7.52
C ASN A 222 -12.57 1.87 7.41
N VAL A 223 -11.63 0.94 7.59
CA VAL A 223 -11.81 -0.44 7.11
C VAL A 223 -12.97 -1.19 7.79
N ASN A 224 -13.28 -0.86 9.04
CA ASN A 224 -14.35 -1.52 9.81
C ASN A 224 -15.71 -0.81 9.70
N ALA A 225 -15.82 0.27 8.92
CA ALA A 225 -17.10 0.77 8.45
C ALA A 225 -17.65 -0.04 7.26
N TYR A 226 -16.86 -0.97 6.72
CA TYR A 226 -17.27 -1.83 5.62
C TYR A 226 -18.62 -2.50 5.86
N GLY A 227 -19.53 -2.33 4.91
CA GLY A 227 -20.92 -2.75 4.98
C GLY A 227 -21.89 -1.60 5.24
N VAL A 228 -21.42 -0.35 5.28
CA VAL A 228 -22.27 0.84 5.44
C VAL A 228 -22.82 1.33 4.11
N SER A 229 -22.06 1.24 3.02
CA SER A 229 -22.39 1.88 1.74
C SER A 229 -21.92 1.05 0.55
N PHE A 230 -22.52 -0.12 0.34
CA PHE A 230 -22.22 -0.96 -0.83
C PHE A 230 -22.50 -0.23 -2.14
N ASP A 231 -21.60 -0.44 -3.11
CA ASP A 231 -21.74 0.08 -4.48
C ASP A 231 -23.01 -0.43 -5.17
N ASP A 232 -23.44 -1.65 -4.82
CA ASP A 232 -24.75 -2.15 -5.20
C ASP A 232 -25.83 -1.69 -4.20
N PRO A 233 -26.77 -0.82 -4.62
CA PRO A 233 -27.83 -0.34 -3.73
C PRO A 233 -28.83 -1.43 -3.33
N THR A 234 -28.83 -2.60 -3.96
CA THR A 234 -29.68 -3.73 -3.52
C THR A 234 -29.11 -4.48 -2.31
N VAL A 235 -27.83 -4.27 -1.98
CA VAL A 235 -27.21 -4.87 -0.80
C VAL A 235 -27.49 -3.98 0.42
N PRO A 236 -28.25 -4.46 1.42
CA PRO A 236 -28.55 -3.64 2.59
C PRO A 236 -27.31 -3.40 3.44
N ARG A 237 -27.33 -2.29 4.18
CA ARG A 237 -26.32 -2.00 5.19
C ARG A 237 -26.23 -3.14 6.22
N ASP A 238 -25.01 -3.60 6.49
CA ASP A 238 -24.69 -4.65 7.46
C ASP A 238 -23.47 -4.26 8.29
N ARG A 239 -23.70 -3.91 9.56
CA ARG A 239 -22.63 -3.49 10.49
C ARG A 239 -21.67 -4.64 10.86
N GLY A 240 -22.08 -5.89 10.67
CA GLY A 240 -21.24 -7.08 10.91
C GLY A 240 -20.51 -7.57 9.66
N ALA A 241 -20.63 -6.87 8.52
CA ALA A 241 -20.06 -7.31 7.25
C ALA A 241 -18.54 -7.44 7.32
N PHE A 242 -17.85 -6.55 8.04
CA PHE A 242 -16.39 -6.63 8.19
C PHE A 242 -15.95 -7.88 8.95
N ALA A 243 -16.58 -8.20 10.07
CA ALA A 243 -16.29 -9.41 10.84
C ALA A 243 -16.59 -10.69 10.03
N LYS A 244 -17.68 -10.68 9.23
CA LYS A 244 -17.99 -11.78 8.30
C LYS A 244 -16.93 -11.91 7.20
N LEU A 245 -16.44 -10.80 6.66
CA LEU A 245 -15.39 -10.79 5.65
C LEU A 245 -14.08 -11.38 6.20
N LEU A 246 -13.68 -11.01 7.43
CA LEU A 246 -12.51 -11.60 8.09
C LEU A 246 -12.63 -13.12 8.23
N ARG A 247 -13.78 -13.61 8.73
CA ARG A 247 -14.05 -15.05 8.86
C ARG A 247 -14.05 -15.75 7.50
N ALA A 248 -14.61 -15.12 6.47
CA ALA A 248 -14.64 -15.66 5.11
C ALA A 248 -13.25 -15.78 4.49
N CYS A 249 -12.35 -14.79 4.71
CA CYS A 249 -10.94 -14.93 4.35
C CYS A 249 -10.28 -16.11 5.06
N GLY A 250 -10.73 -16.46 6.27
CA GLY A 250 -10.34 -17.65 7.01
C GLY A 250 -10.59 -18.99 6.32
N ALA A 251 -11.52 -19.03 5.37
CA ALA A 251 -11.88 -20.23 4.63
C ALA A 251 -11.15 -20.37 3.28
N ILE A 252 -10.30 -19.40 2.90
CA ILE A 252 -9.57 -19.42 1.63
C ILE A 252 -8.34 -20.30 1.77
N ASP A 253 -8.31 -21.40 1.00
CA ASP A 253 -7.17 -22.30 0.95
C ASP A 253 -5.90 -21.58 0.44
N GLY A 254 -4.76 -21.89 1.05
CA GLY A 254 -3.47 -21.26 0.76
C GLY A 254 -3.24 -19.87 1.38
N LEU A 255 -4.27 -19.22 1.95
CA LEU A 255 -4.13 -17.91 2.60
C LEU A 255 -3.76 -18.06 4.09
N GLU A 256 -2.52 -17.75 4.45
CA GLU A 256 -1.98 -18.00 5.80
C GLU A 256 -2.07 -16.79 6.74
N ARG A 257 -2.12 -15.58 6.18
CA ARG A 257 -2.09 -14.32 6.94
C ARG A 257 -3.07 -13.30 6.36
N VAL A 258 -3.98 -12.83 7.20
CA VAL A 258 -4.93 -11.74 6.92
C VAL A 258 -4.69 -10.63 7.92
N ARG A 259 -4.49 -9.42 7.40
CA ARG A 259 -4.35 -8.20 8.18
C ARG A 259 -5.36 -7.17 7.72
N PHE A 260 -5.52 -6.14 8.53
CA PHE A 260 -6.23 -4.92 8.14
C PHE A 260 -5.62 -3.74 8.89
N THR A 261 -5.87 -2.54 8.38
CA THR A 261 -5.38 -1.29 8.99
C THR A 261 -6.44 -0.22 8.93
N SER A 262 -6.30 0.80 9.78
CA SER A 262 -7.17 1.97 9.82
C SER A 262 -8.64 1.66 10.19
N PRO A 263 -8.92 0.82 11.21
CA PRO A 263 -10.24 0.77 11.82
C PRO A 263 -10.49 2.04 12.66
N HIS A 264 -11.71 2.54 12.63
CA HIS A 264 -12.14 3.64 13.48
C HIS A 264 -12.69 3.13 14.82
N PRO A 265 -12.22 3.63 15.99
CA PRO A 265 -12.66 3.14 17.30
C PRO A 265 -14.17 3.21 17.54
N ALA A 266 -14.86 4.17 16.91
CA ALA A 266 -16.31 4.31 17.06
C ALA A 266 -17.13 3.20 16.39
N GLU A 267 -16.54 2.48 15.44
CA GLU A 267 -17.16 1.38 14.71
C GLU A 267 -16.51 0.03 15.06
N PHE A 268 -15.62 0.02 16.05
CA PHE A 268 -14.99 -1.22 16.48
C PHE A 268 -15.91 -1.95 17.45
N THR A 269 -16.39 -3.10 17.01
CA THR A 269 -17.41 -3.93 17.66
C THR A 269 -16.82 -5.26 18.11
N ASP A 270 -17.50 -5.91 19.07
CA ASP A 270 -16.97 -7.14 19.69
C ASP A 270 -16.93 -8.33 18.72
N ASP A 271 -17.76 -8.33 17.68
CA ASP A 271 -17.74 -9.35 16.61
C ASP A 271 -16.46 -9.31 15.77
N VAL A 272 -15.84 -8.13 15.62
CA VAL A 272 -14.52 -7.98 14.98
C VAL A 272 -13.44 -8.59 15.88
N ILE A 273 -13.50 -8.34 17.19
CA ILE A 273 -12.58 -8.94 18.18
C ILE A 273 -12.70 -10.46 18.14
N GLU A 274 -13.92 -10.98 18.16
CA GLU A 274 -14.19 -12.41 18.07
C GLU A 274 -13.66 -13.00 16.75
N ALA A 275 -13.90 -12.33 15.62
CA ALA A 275 -13.40 -12.77 14.32
C ALA A 275 -11.86 -12.83 14.32
N MET A 276 -11.18 -11.83 14.89
CA MET A 276 -9.72 -11.83 15.03
C MET A 276 -9.22 -12.97 15.92
N ALA A 277 -9.90 -13.25 17.03
CA ALA A 277 -9.48 -14.26 18.01
C ALA A 277 -9.71 -15.70 17.52
N THR A 278 -10.78 -15.92 16.74
CA THR A 278 -11.23 -17.26 16.35
C THR A 278 -10.84 -17.68 14.94
N THR A 279 -10.43 -16.74 14.07
CA THR A 279 -10.05 -17.03 12.68
C THR A 279 -8.53 -17.20 12.56
N PRO A 280 -8.00 -18.43 12.34
CA PRO A 280 -6.57 -18.70 12.54
C PRO A 280 -5.61 -17.88 11.66
N ASN A 281 -6.01 -17.57 10.43
CA ASN A 281 -5.18 -16.78 9.52
C ASN A 281 -5.28 -15.27 9.77
N VAL A 282 -6.24 -14.78 10.56
CA VAL A 282 -6.28 -13.37 10.96
C VAL A 282 -5.16 -13.12 11.97
N CYS A 283 -4.22 -12.26 11.58
CA CYS A 283 -3.04 -11.99 12.39
C CYS A 283 -3.40 -11.21 13.66
N PRO A 284 -2.69 -11.45 14.79
CA PRO A 284 -2.92 -10.78 16.07
C PRO A 284 -2.33 -9.37 16.06
N THR A 285 -2.82 -8.53 15.15
CA THR A 285 -2.38 -7.14 14.95
C THR A 285 -3.56 -6.21 14.87
N LEU A 286 -3.50 -5.13 15.63
CA LEU A 286 -4.51 -4.07 15.58
C LEU A 286 -3.82 -2.71 15.47
N HIS A 287 -3.84 -2.13 14.28
CA HIS A 287 -3.42 -0.74 14.10
C HIS A 287 -4.65 0.17 14.21
N MET A 288 -4.90 0.77 15.37
CA MET A 288 -6.11 1.56 15.65
C MET A 288 -5.76 3.02 16.02
N PRO A 289 -6.05 4.00 15.13
CA PRO A 289 -5.63 5.39 15.34
C PRO A 289 -6.35 6.09 16.51
N LEU A 290 -5.58 6.45 17.55
CA LEU A 290 -6.04 7.22 18.72
C LEU A 290 -6.21 8.71 18.40
N GLN A 291 -5.26 9.28 17.65
CA GLN A 291 -5.10 10.71 17.35
C GLN A 291 -4.71 11.57 18.56
N SER A 292 -5.45 11.53 19.67
CA SER A 292 -5.12 12.21 20.93
C SER A 292 -5.73 11.46 22.12
N GLY A 293 -5.11 11.54 23.31
CA GLY A 293 -5.71 11.01 24.54
C GLY A 293 -6.55 12.03 25.31
N SER A 294 -6.59 13.30 24.89
CA SER A 294 -7.48 14.29 25.50
C SER A 294 -8.87 14.25 24.88
N ASP A 295 -9.89 14.08 25.71
CA ASP A 295 -11.29 14.13 25.30
C ASP A 295 -11.70 15.47 24.68
N ARG A 296 -11.11 16.57 25.17
CA ARG A 296 -11.33 17.91 24.64
C ARG A 296 -10.76 18.06 23.23
N ILE A 297 -9.54 17.57 23.01
CA ILE A 297 -8.90 17.57 21.69
C ILE A 297 -9.57 16.59 20.74
N LEU A 298 -9.93 15.38 21.18
CA LEU A 298 -10.73 14.44 20.39
C LEU A 298 -12.05 15.05 19.95
N LYS A 299 -12.73 15.83 20.81
CA LYS A 299 -13.94 16.57 20.45
C LYS A 299 -13.65 17.66 19.40
N ALA A 300 -12.59 18.43 19.55
CA ALA A 300 -12.18 19.46 18.58
C ALA A 300 -11.75 18.86 17.22
N MET A 301 -11.19 17.65 17.25
CA MET A 301 -10.89 16.82 16.09
C MET A 301 -12.15 16.23 15.42
N ARG A 302 -13.34 16.38 16.04
CA ARG A 302 -14.60 15.72 15.68
C ARG A 302 -14.52 14.18 15.67
N ARG A 303 -13.78 13.61 16.62
CA ARG A 303 -13.80 12.16 16.89
C ARG A 303 -15.05 11.81 17.70
N SER A 304 -15.70 10.72 17.35
CA SER A 304 -16.93 10.22 17.99
C SER A 304 -16.68 9.28 19.18
N TYR A 305 -15.43 9.12 19.60
CA TYR A 305 -15.01 8.36 20.78
C TYR A 305 -14.16 9.21 21.73
N ARG A 306 -13.95 8.70 22.93
CA ARG A 306 -13.18 9.30 24.03
C ARG A 306 -12.17 8.30 24.57
N ALA A 307 -11.24 8.77 25.39
CA ALA A 307 -10.14 7.95 25.92
C ALA A 307 -10.63 6.67 26.60
N GLU A 308 -11.68 6.76 27.42
CA GLU A 308 -12.28 5.63 28.12
C GLU A 308 -12.75 4.52 27.16
N ARG A 309 -13.53 4.90 26.12
CA ARG A 309 -14.00 3.94 25.12
C ARG A 309 -12.84 3.28 24.36
N PHE A 310 -11.81 4.06 24.03
CA PHE A 310 -10.63 3.57 23.32
C PHE A 310 -9.87 2.54 24.16
N LEU A 311 -9.59 2.85 25.43
CA LEU A 311 -8.93 1.95 26.37
C LEU A 311 -9.77 0.68 26.62
N GLY A 312 -11.10 0.82 26.76
CA GLY A 312 -11.98 -0.33 26.91
C GLY A 312 -11.96 -1.28 25.70
N ILE A 313 -11.73 -0.77 24.48
CA ILE A 313 -11.51 -1.64 23.30
C ILE A 313 -10.18 -2.40 23.44
N ILE A 314 -9.11 -1.70 23.85
CA ILE A 314 -7.79 -2.33 24.08
C ILE A 314 -7.89 -3.45 25.11
N ASP A 315 -8.60 -3.21 26.23
CA ASP A 315 -8.78 -4.20 27.28
C ASP A 315 -9.51 -5.44 26.76
N ARG A 316 -10.58 -5.28 25.97
CA ARG A 316 -11.29 -6.41 25.34
C ARG A 316 -10.42 -7.17 24.33
N VAL A 317 -9.63 -6.46 23.53
CA VAL A 317 -8.70 -7.09 22.58
C VAL A 317 -7.63 -7.88 23.32
N ARG A 318 -7.05 -7.35 24.39
CA ARG A 318 -6.05 -8.04 25.21
C ARG A 318 -6.64 -9.22 25.98
N ALA A 319 -7.89 -9.14 26.42
CA ALA A 319 -8.57 -10.26 27.05
C ALA A 319 -8.77 -11.42 26.07
N ALA A 320 -9.16 -11.14 24.83
CA ALA A 320 -9.38 -12.15 23.80
C ALA A 320 -8.08 -12.66 23.15
N ILE A 321 -7.10 -11.76 22.95
CA ILE A 321 -5.84 -12.01 22.25
C ILE A 321 -4.69 -11.38 23.06
N PRO A 322 -4.23 -12.02 24.15
CA PRO A 322 -3.26 -11.44 25.09
C PRO A 322 -1.92 -11.03 24.48
N HIS A 323 -1.58 -11.60 23.33
CA HIS A 323 -0.32 -11.34 22.62
C HIS A 323 -0.51 -10.45 21.38
N ALA A 324 -1.67 -9.78 21.23
CA ALA A 324 -1.92 -8.88 20.11
C ALA A 324 -0.96 -7.68 20.13
N ALA A 325 -0.29 -7.43 19.01
CA ALA A 325 0.46 -6.20 18.81
C ALA A 325 -0.51 -5.07 18.43
N ILE A 326 -0.73 -4.14 19.37
CA ILE A 326 -1.57 -2.97 19.17
C ILE A 326 -0.68 -1.79 18.80
N THR A 327 -0.99 -1.13 17.69
CA THR A 327 -0.30 0.08 17.25
C THR A 327 -1.29 1.20 16.99
N THR A 328 -0.81 2.45 16.91
CA THR A 328 -1.70 3.62 16.80
C THR A 328 -1.06 4.75 16.00
N ASP A 329 -1.87 5.75 15.67
CA ASP A 329 -1.43 7.06 15.19
C ASP A 329 -1.76 8.13 16.24
N ILE A 330 -0.84 9.08 16.46
CA ILE A 330 -1.02 10.20 17.39
C ILE A 330 -0.60 11.50 16.70
N ILE A 331 -1.41 12.56 16.85
CA ILE A 331 -1.13 13.91 16.37
C ILE A 331 -0.85 14.79 17.58
N VAL A 332 0.33 15.40 17.61
CA VAL A 332 0.77 16.35 18.65
C VAL A 332 0.66 17.77 18.13
N GLY A 333 0.24 18.70 18.99
CA GLY A 333 0.19 20.12 18.65
C GLY A 333 -1.05 20.52 17.87
N PHE A 334 -2.16 19.81 18.05
CA PHE A 334 -3.44 20.20 17.45
C PHE A 334 -3.87 21.60 17.92
N PRO A 335 -4.57 22.41 17.10
CA PRO A 335 -4.96 23.77 17.50
C PRO A 335 -5.70 23.81 18.83
N GLY A 336 -5.19 24.64 19.75
CA GLY A 336 -5.69 24.80 21.11
C GLY A 336 -5.18 23.79 22.14
N GLU A 337 -4.32 22.82 21.79
CA GLU A 337 -3.78 21.81 22.72
C GLU A 337 -2.99 22.42 23.91
N THR A 338 -3.45 22.18 25.13
CA THR A 338 -2.78 22.63 26.35
C THR A 338 -1.83 21.56 26.91
N GLU A 339 -1.04 21.89 27.92
CA GLU A 339 -0.16 20.92 28.58
C GLU A 339 -0.95 19.81 29.28
N GLU A 340 -2.12 20.13 29.84
CA GLU A 340 -3.01 19.14 30.46
C GLU A 340 -3.53 18.14 29.41
N ASP A 341 -3.90 18.61 28.21
CA ASP A 341 -4.34 17.74 27.12
C ASP A 341 -3.22 16.82 26.62
N PHE A 342 -2.01 17.34 26.56
CA PHE A 342 -0.84 16.56 26.18
C PHE A 342 -0.50 15.53 27.26
N ALA A 343 -0.55 15.89 28.54
CA ALA A 343 -0.36 14.97 29.65
C ALA A 343 -1.42 13.84 29.64
N ALA A 344 -2.69 14.14 29.33
CA ALA A 344 -3.72 13.13 29.14
C ALA A 344 -3.41 12.19 27.96
N THR A 345 -2.78 12.71 26.90
CA THR A 345 -2.29 11.86 25.79
C THR A 345 -1.19 10.92 26.24
N LEU A 346 -0.23 11.38 27.05
CA LEU A 346 0.81 10.53 27.62
C LEU A 346 0.23 9.45 28.56
N ASP A 347 -0.76 9.79 29.39
CA ASP A 347 -1.45 8.81 30.27
C ASP A 347 -2.09 7.67 29.45
N VAL A 348 -2.82 8.01 28.39
CA VAL A 348 -3.45 7.00 27.51
C VAL A 348 -2.38 6.13 26.85
N VAL A 349 -1.26 6.70 26.40
CA VAL A 349 -0.14 5.94 25.81
C VAL A 349 0.48 4.98 26.82
N GLU A 350 0.73 5.45 28.05
CA GLU A 350 1.29 4.63 29.14
C GLU A 350 0.38 3.44 29.47
N ARG A 351 -0.93 3.68 29.58
CA ARG A 351 -1.92 2.64 29.89
C ARG A 351 -2.15 1.69 28.72
N ALA A 352 -2.23 2.24 27.51
CA ALA A 352 -2.45 1.46 26.30
C ALA A 352 -1.26 0.59 25.94
N ARG A 353 -0.03 0.93 26.38
CA ARG A 353 1.21 0.17 26.11
C ARG A 353 1.31 -0.31 24.65
N PHE A 354 1.27 0.63 23.70
CA PHE A 354 1.31 0.28 22.28
C PHE A 354 2.64 -0.39 21.92
N ALA A 355 2.59 -1.43 21.09
CA ALA A 355 3.80 -2.07 20.54
C ALA A 355 4.60 -1.12 19.64
N SER A 356 3.92 -0.15 19.02
CA SER A 356 4.49 0.96 18.26
C SER A 356 3.44 2.05 18.05
N ALA A 357 3.85 3.30 17.90
CA ALA A 357 2.97 4.39 17.50
C ALA A 357 3.61 5.21 16.38
N PHE A 358 2.80 5.58 15.39
CA PHE A 358 3.19 6.59 14.41
C PHE A 358 2.80 7.96 14.95
N THR A 359 3.81 8.74 15.29
CA THR A 359 3.63 10.08 15.86
C THR A 359 3.80 11.13 14.77
N PHE A 360 2.89 12.09 14.74
CA PHE A 360 2.87 13.18 13.77
C PHE A 360 2.78 14.52 14.48
N GLN A 361 3.51 15.51 13.98
CA GLN A 361 3.24 16.90 14.34
C GLN A 361 2.04 17.37 13.52
N TYR A 362 1.12 18.11 14.15
CA TYR A 362 0.02 18.71 13.42
C TYR A 362 0.55 19.63 12.31
N SER A 363 0.07 19.40 11.10
CA SER A 363 0.42 20.18 9.93
C SER A 363 -0.85 20.78 9.34
N LYS A 364 -0.88 22.10 9.23
CA LYS A 364 -2.01 22.83 8.63
C LYS A 364 -2.20 22.41 7.18
N ARG A 365 -3.42 22.01 6.83
CA ARG A 365 -3.77 21.64 5.45
C ARG A 365 -4.87 22.54 4.92
N PRO A 366 -4.61 23.34 3.88
CA PRO A 366 -5.65 24.11 3.21
C PRO A 366 -6.83 23.21 2.82
N GLY A 367 -8.05 23.68 3.10
CA GLY A 367 -9.29 22.94 2.85
C GLY A 367 -9.74 22.02 3.99
N THR A 368 -9.02 21.98 5.12
CA THR A 368 -9.47 21.25 6.33
C THR A 368 -9.98 22.23 7.40
N PRO A 369 -11.08 21.92 8.12
CA PRO A 369 -11.59 22.80 9.17
C PRO A 369 -10.55 23.17 10.25
N ALA A 370 -9.62 22.26 10.58
CA ALA A 370 -8.58 22.50 11.58
C ALA A 370 -7.53 23.54 11.13
N ALA A 371 -7.37 23.77 9.82
CA ALA A 371 -6.43 24.77 9.32
C ALA A 371 -6.86 26.20 9.68
N ASP A 372 -8.16 26.41 9.81
CA ASP A 372 -8.77 27.71 10.11
C ASP A 372 -9.09 27.90 11.60
N LEU A 373 -8.84 26.88 12.44
CA LEU A 373 -9.03 27.00 13.89
C LEU A 373 -8.05 28.01 14.49
N PRO A 374 -8.48 28.84 15.45
CA PRO A 374 -7.59 29.70 16.22
C PRO A 374 -6.63 28.88 17.10
N ASP A 375 -5.72 29.55 17.80
CA ASP A 375 -4.85 28.96 18.83
C ASP A 375 -3.88 27.89 18.30
N GLN A 376 -3.27 28.18 17.17
CA GLN A 376 -2.22 27.36 16.59
C GLN A 376 -0.97 27.43 17.47
N LEU A 377 -0.36 26.28 17.78
CA LEU A 377 0.75 26.23 18.72
C LEU A 377 2.08 26.70 18.10
N PRO A 378 2.96 27.35 18.88
CA PRO A 378 4.33 27.62 18.46
C PRO A 378 5.08 26.33 18.15
N LYS A 379 5.87 26.32 17.06
CA LYS A 379 6.64 25.14 16.62
C LYS A 379 7.53 24.54 17.72
N ALA A 380 8.12 25.39 18.57
CA ALA A 380 8.97 24.93 19.67
C ALA A 380 8.22 24.07 20.70
N VAL A 381 6.97 24.42 21.01
CA VAL A 381 6.11 23.64 21.93
C VAL A 381 5.71 22.32 21.28
N VAL A 382 5.32 22.34 20.01
CA VAL A 382 4.98 21.11 19.27
C VAL A 382 6.18 20.15 19.21
N GLN A 383 7.38 20.68 18.96
CA GLN A 383 8.61 19.88 18.91
C GLN A 383 8.98 19.27 20.27
N GLU A 384 8.86 20.03 21.36
CA GLU A 384 9.14 19.54 22.71
C GLU A 384 8.18 18.41 23.11
N ARG A 385 6.88 18.60 22.89
CA ARG A 385 5.86 17.56 23.13
C ARG A 385 6.08 16.34 22.25
N TYR A 386 6.39 16.55 20.98
CA TYR A 386 6.69 15.47 20.05
C TYR A 386 7.85 14.60 20.56
N GLN A 387 8.93 15.22 21.07
CA GLN A 387 10.06 14.50 21.62
C GLN A 387 9.67 13.70 22.88
N ARG A 388 8.95 14.31 23.83
CA ARG A 388 8.46 13.60 25.04
C ARG A 388 7.60 12.39 24.72
N LEU A 389 6.73 12.52 23.71
CA LEU A 389 5.91 11.40 23.26
C LEU A 389 6.74 10.29 22.61
N ILE A 390 7.75 10.65 21.81
CA ILE A 390 8.70 9.67 21.25
C ILE A 390 9.44 8.94 22.36
N ASP A 391 10.02 9.66 23.31
CA ASP A 391 10.81 9.06 24.40
C ASP A 391 9.95 8.08 25.21
N LEU A 392 8.70 8.46 25.49
CA LEU A 392 7.72 7.58 26.15
C LEU A 392 7.43 6.32 25.32
N GLN A 393 7.10 6.49 24.05
CA GLN A 393 6.75 5.37 23.18
C GLN A 393 7.95 4.46 22.91
N GLU A 394 9.17 4.97 22.77
CA GLU A 394 10.38 4.16 22.59
C GLU A 394 10.66 3.30 23.82
N ARG A 395 10.51 3.87 25.03
CA ARG A 395 10.60 3.12 26.28
C ARG A 395 9.58 1.98 26.31
N ILE A 396 8.30 2.26 26.06
CA ILE A 396 7.24 1.25 26.04
C ILE A 396 7.52 0.19 24.96
N SER A 397 7.90 0.61 23.75
CA SER A 397 8.17 -0.34 22.65
C SER A 397 9.33 -1.27 22.99
N LEU A 398 10.37 -0.76 23.65
CA LEU A 398 11.49 -1.57 24.13
C LEU A 398 11.03 -2.56 25.21
N GLU A 399 10.29 -2.12 26.22
CA GLU A 399 9.75 -2.99 27.28
C GLU A 399 8.90 -4.12 26.69
N GLU A 400 7.97 -3.79 25.78
CA GLU A 400 7.11 -4.76 25.10
C GLU A 400 7.91 -5.75 24.23
N ASN A 401 8.96 -5.28 23.56
CA ASN A 401 9.81 -6.13 22.73
C ASN A 401 10.75 -7.01 23.58
N GLN A 402 11.23 -6.52 24.73
CA GLN A 402 12.05 -7.30 25.66
C GLN A 402 11.28 -8.49 26.25
N ALA A 403 9.97 -8.33 26.48
CA ALA A 403 9.09 -9.42 26.92
C ALA A 403 9.00 -10.58 25.90
N LEU A 404 9.43 -10.37 24.65
CA LEU A 404 9.47 -11.40 23.61
C LEU A 404 10.79 -12.17 23.57
N ILE A 405 11.84 -11.74 24.28
CA ILE A 405 13.12 -12.48 24.31
C ILE A 405 12.87 -13.90 24.85
N GLY A 406 13.44 -14.89 24.16
CA GLY A 406 13.25 -16.31 24.46
C GLY A 406 11.95 -16.90 23.89
N ARG A 407 11.08 -16.11 23.25
CA ARG A 407 9.86 -16.62 22.61
C ARG A 407 10.14 -17.12 21.21
N ARG A 408 9.49 -18.22 20.84
CA ARG A 408 9.47 -18.76 19.47
C ARG A 408 8.59 -17.89 18.58
N VAL A 409 9.09 -17.49 17.42
CA VAL A 409 8.43 -16.60 16.46
C VAL A 409 8.48 -17.18 15.05
N GLU A 410 7.33 -17.14 14.37
CA GLU A 410 7.19 -17.50 12.95
C GLU A 410 7.31 -16.26 12.08
N LEU A 411 8.26 -16.27 11.14
CA LEU A 411 8.59 -15.14 10.27
C LEU A 411 8.24 -15.49 8.82
N LEU A 412 7.48 -14.60 8.18
CA LEU A 412 7.40 -14.56 6.72
C LEU A 412 8.58 -13.73 6.22
N VAL A 413 9.49 -14.34 5.48
CA VAL A 413 10.74 -13.70 5.04
C VAL A 413 10.42 -12.62 4.02
N ALA A 414 10.96 -11.42 4.22
CA ALA A 414 10.68 -10.25 3.41
C ALA A 414 11.91 -9.83 2.59
N ALA A 415 11.67 -9.28 1.38
CA ALA A 415 12.72 -8.71 0.56
C ALA A 415 13.02 -7.26 0.98
N GLY A 416 14.29 -6.93 1.19
CA GLY A 416 14.75 -5.54 1.29
C GLY A 416 14.36 -4.75 2.56
N GLU A 417 13.88 -5.41 3.62
CA GLU A 417 13.50 -4.70 4.86
C GLU A 417 14.69 -4.38 5.78
N GLY A 418 15.82 -5.05 5.63
CA GLY A 418 17.00 -4.81 6.44
C GLY A 418 18.02 -3.93 5.74
N ARG A 419 18.15 -2.69 6.24
CA ARG A 419 19.11 -1.69 5.71
C ARG A 419 20.58 -2.09 5.87
N LYS A 420 20.86 -3.11 6.70
CA LYS A 420 22.22 -3.58 7.05
C LYS A 420 22.42 -5.07 6.78
N ASP A 421 21.50 -5.73 6.08
CA ASP A 421 21.50 -7.20 5.91
C ASP A 421 22.82 -7.75 5.36
N VAL A 422 23.41 -7.07 4.36
CA VAL A 422 24.72 -7.44 3.80
C VAL A 422 25.85 -7.29 4.82
N ALA A 423 25.81 -6.27 5.67
CA ALA A 423 26.85 -5.99 6.66
C ALA A 423 26.74 -6.88 7.92
N THR A 424 25.54 -7.37 8.23
CA THR A 424 25.29 -8.22 9.41
C THR A 424 25.11 -9.70 9.07
N ALA A 425 25.11 -10.07 7.78
CA ALA A 425 24.76 -11.39 7.28
C ALA A 425 23.40 -11.90 7.81
N ARG A 426 22.48 -10.98 8.11
CA ARG A 426 21.12 -11.29 8.57
C ARG A 426 20.12 -11.17 7.41
N MET A 427 19.01 -11.87 7.55
CA MET A 427 17.82 -11.66 6.74
C MET A 427 16.72 -11.03 7.60
N SER A 428 15.71 -10.50 6.94
CA SER A 428 14.59 -9.83 7.60
C SER A 428 13.27 -10.54 7.30
N GLY A 429 12.38 -10.59 8.27
CA GLY A 429 11.04 -11.11 8.10
C GLY A 429 10.05 -10.46 9.05
N ARG A 430 8.76 -10.65 8.76
CA ARG A 430 7.67 -10.15 9.59
C ARG A 430 7.07 -11.28 10.40
N ALA A 431 7.00 -11.08 11.71
CA ALA A 431 6.29 -11.99 12.60
C ALA A 431 4.77 -11.95 12.33
N ARG A 432 4.03 -12.94 12.84
CA ARG A 432 2.55 -12.94 12.74
C ARG A 432 1.95 -11.65 13.32
N ASP A 433 2.53 -11.08 14.36
CA ASP A 433 2.13 -9.80 14.96
C ASP A 433 2.69 -8.55 14.20
N GLY A 434 3.30 -8.74 13.04
CA GLY A 434 3.78 -7.68 12.15
C GLY A 434 5.11 -7.03 12.56
N ARG A 435 5.68 -7.41 13.72
CA ARG A 435 6.99 -6.90 14.14
C ARG A 435 8.07 -7.32 13.15
N LEU A 436 9.00 -6.40 12.87
CA LEU A 436 10.19 -6.66 12.08
C LEU A 436 11.17 -7.49 12.91
N VAL A 437 11.62 -8.61 12.36
CA VAL A 437 12.61 -9.47 13.01
C VAL A 437 13.77 -9.69 12.04
N HIS A 438 14.97 -9.33 12.48
CA HIS A 438 16.21 -9.70 11.81
C HIS A 438 16.68 -11.04 12.35
N PHE A 439 16.98 -11.99 11.49
CA PHE A 439 17.36 -13.35 11.89
C PHE A 439 18.60 -13.83 11.14
N ALA A 440 19.35 -14.73 11.77
CA ALA A 440 20.49 -15.38 11.14
C ALA A 440 20.01 -16.57 10.28
N PRO A 441 20.31 -16.62 8.97
CA PRO A 441 19.86 -17.71 8.10
C PRO A 441 20.59 -19.05 8.35
N GLY A 442 21.70 -19.03 9.10
CA GLY A 442 22.44 -20.24 9.48
C GLY A 442 22.98 -21.04 8.30
N GLY A 443 23.30 -20.38 7.17
CA GLY A 443 23.78 -21.03 5.95
C GLY A 443 22.69 -21.75 5.13
N ARG A 444 21.43 -21.70 5.54
CA ARG A 444 20.32 -22.27 4.76
C ARG A 444 19.98 -21.36 3.58
N ASP A 445 19.61 -21.97 2.46
CA ASP A 445 19.10 -21.26 1.28
C ASP A 445 17.63 -20.85 1.50
N ILE A 446 17.45 -19.67 2.06
CA ILE A 446 16.15 -19.08 2.44
C ILE A 446 15.82 -17.95 1.48
N ARG A 447 14.56 -17.89 1.04
CA ARG A 447 14.10 -16.93 0.03
C ARG A 447 13.00 -16.03 0.60
N PRO A 448 12.86 -14.78 0.13
CA PRO A 448 11.67 -13.99 0.40
C PRO A 448 10.40 -14.76 0.03
N GLY A 449 9.41 -14.74 0.91
CA GLY A 449 8.19 -15.54 0.82
C GLY A 449 8.25 -16.90 1.51
N ASP A 450 9.44 -17.45 1.83
CA ASP A 450 9.54 -18.62 2.70
C ASP A 450 9.09 -18.28 4.13
N VAL A 451 8.76 -19.31 4.91
CA VAL A 451 8.42 -19.17 6.33
C VAL A 451 9.49 -19.85 7.17
N VAL A 452 10.00 -19.14 8.17
CA VAL A 452 11.00 -19.66 9.11
C VAL A 452 10.53 -19.52 10.54
N VAL A 453 11.01 -20.38 11.43
CA VAL A 453 10.71 -20.30 12.86
C VAL A 453 11.99 -20.31 13.67
N THR A 454 12.13 -19.32 14.53
CA THR A 454 13.31 -19.10 15.37
C THR A 454 12.91 -18.53 16.72
N THR A 455 13.89 -18.28 17.59
CA THR A 455 13.70 -17.73 18.93
C THR A 455 14.30 -16.33 18.99
N VAL A 456 13.55 -15.37 19.52
CA VAL A 456 14.03 -14.00 19.73
C VAL A 456 15.18 -14.01 20.74
N THR A 457 16.31 -13.42 20.37
CA THR A 457 17.52 -13.34 21.20
C THR A 457 17.79 -11.94 21.74
N ALA A 458 17.34 -10.90 21.04
CA ALA A 458 17.47 -9.52 21.48
C ALA A 458 16.33 -8.64 20.97
N ALA A 459 16.16 -7.49 21.61
CA ALA A 459 15.10 -6.53 21.32
C ALA A 459 15.67 -5.12 21.21
N ALA A 460 15.12 -4.36 20.26
CA ALA A 460 15.28 -2.91 20.14
C ALA A 460 13.89 -2.26 20.09
N PRO A 461 13.75 -0.92 20.20
CA PRO A 461 12.44 -0.27 20.18
C PRO A 461 11.64 -0.54 18.88
N HIS A 462 12.33 -0.76 17.75
CA HIS A 462 11.69 -0.83 16.43
C HIS A 462 11.86 -2.16 15.69
N HIS A 463 12.59 -3.11 16.27
CA HIS A 463 12.80 -4.44 15.68
C HIS A 463 13.22 -5.45 16.75
N LEU A 464 13.07 -6.71 16.43
CA LEU A 464 13.61 -7.84 17.18
C LEU A 464 14.81 -8.42 16.43
N THR A 465 15.68 -9.10 17.17
CA THR A 465 16.73 -9.94 16.61
C THR A 465 16.53 -11.37 17.07
N ALA A 466 16.69 -12.32 16.16
CA ALA A 466 16.58 -13.76 16.41
C ALA A 466 17.78 -14.48 15.79
N ASP A 467 18.90 -14.47 16.51
CA ASP A 467 20.15 -15.11 16.07
C ASP A 467 20.25 -16.58 16.52
N ALA A 468 19.23 -17.11 17.20
CA ALA A 468 19.14 -18.52 17.51
C ALA A 468 19.02 -19.37 16.23
N GLU A 469 19.44 -20.63 16.32
CA GLU A 469 19.28 -21.57 15.21
C GLU A 469 17.81 -21.66 14.76
N LEU A 470 17.61 -21.74 13.45
CA LEU A 470 16.28 -21.94 12.87
C LEU A 470 15.73 -23.31 13.28
N THR A 471 14.69 -23.27 14.11
CA THR A 471 13.95 -24.47 14.53
C THR A 471 13.13 -25.07 13.40
N ASP A 472 12.72 -24.26 12.42
CA ASP A 472 11.98 -24.71 11.25
C ASP A 472 12.21 -23.78 10.05
N HIS A 473 12.13 -24.34 8.84
CA HIS A 473 12.16 -23.61 7.57
C HIS A 473 11.26 -24.33 6.57
N ARG A 474 10.19 -23.66 6.18
CA ARG A 474 9.25 -24.14 5.16
C ARG A 474 9.40 -23.31 3.89
N ARG A 475 9.78 -24.00 2.81
CA ARG A 475 9.68 -23.45 1.46
C ARG A 475 8.24 -23.31 1.04
N THR A 476 7.92 -22.21 0.36
CA THR A 476 6.55 -21.90 -0.03
C THR A 476 6.44 -21.63 -1.53
N ARG A 477 5.20 -21.69 -2.04
CA ARG A 477 4.87 -21.27 -3.42
C ARG A 477 5.25 -19.81 -3.67
N ALA A 478 5.13 -18.97 -2.65
CA ALA A 478 5.57 -17.58 -2.67
C ALA A 478 7.09 -17.46 -2.84
N GLY A 479 7.87 -18.26 -2.12
CA GLY A 479 9.33 -18.35 -2.28
C GLY A 479 9.74 -18.83 -3.66
N ASP A 480 9.01 -19.80 -4.23
CA ASP A 480 9.22 -20.28 -5.60
C ASP A 480 8.83 -19.22 -6.65
N ALA A 481 7.79 -18.43 -6.39
CA ALA A 481 7.39 -17.32 -7.25
C ALA A 481 8.45 -16.22 -7.25
N HIS A 482 8.94 -15.85 -6.06
CA HIS A 482 9.99 -14.86 -5.90
C HIS A 482 11.29 -15.27 -6.61
N ALA A 483 11.77 -16.50 -6.39
CA ALA A 483 13.00 -16.99 -7.02
C ALA A 483 12.90 -17.06 -8.56
N ALA A 484 11.70 -17.31 -9.08
CA ALA A 484 11.44 -17.30 -10.52
C ALA A 484 11.23 -15.88 -11.10
N GLY A 485 11.31 -14.83 -10.27
CA GLY A 485 11.01 -13.45 -10.68
C GLY A 485 9.55 -13.25 -11.11
N ARG A 486 8.64 -14.17 -10.74
CA ARG A 486 7.22 -14.09 -11.09
C ARG A 486 6.56 -12.99 -10.30
N ARG A 487 5.85 -12.12 -11.01
CA ARG A 487 5.01 -11.09 -10.40
C ARG A 487 3.58 -11.59 -10.33
N VAL A 488 2.93 -11.23 -9.23
CA VAL A 488 1.52 -11.55 -9.03
C VAL A 488 0.70 -10.54 -9.83
N THR A 489 -0.22 -11.06 -10.64
CA THR A 489 -1.10 -10.23 -11.47
C THR A 489 -2.55 -10.56 -11.18
N THR A 490 -3.40 -9.54 -11.11
CA THR A 490 -4.85 -9.76 -10.99
C THR A 490 -5.58 -8.99 -12.08
N ASN A 491 -6.23 -9.74 -12.97
CA ASN A 491 -7.23 -9.25 -13.93
C ASN A 491 -8.59 -9.79 -13.52
N VAL A 492 -9.02 -9.51 -12.29
CA VAL A 492 -10.39 -9.81 -11.85
C VAL A 492 -11.31 -8.71 -12.43
N GLY A 493 -11.32 -8.60 -13.76
CA GLY A 493 -12.32 -7.82 -14.46
C GLY A 493 -13.67 -8.52 -14.34
N LEU A 494 -14.75 -7.75 -14.52
CA LEU A 494 -16.14 -8.20 -14.57
C LEU A 494 -16.40 -9.13 -15.77
N GLY A 495 -15.71 -10.27 -15.88
CA GLY A 495 -15.94 -11.29 -16.90
C GLY A 495 -16.16 -10.75 -18.32
N MET A 496 -15.59 -9.59 -18.66
CA MET A 496 -15.86 -9.00 -19.96
C MET A 496 -15.12 -9.85 -21.00
N PRO A 497 -15.80 -10.28 -22.07
CA PRO A 497 -15.15 -11.04 -23.11
C PRO A 497 -13.98 -10.21 -23.66
N SER A 498 -12.80 -10.81 -23.72
CA SER A 498 -11.65 -10.22 -24.39
C SER A 498 -12.04 -9.93 -25.84
N ILE A 499 -12.01 -8.68 -26.27
CA ILE A 499 -12.11 -8.34 -27.69
C ILE A 499 -10.75 -8.69 -28.31
N GLY A 500 -10.68 -9.86 -28.93
CA GLY A 500 -9.50 -10.40 -29.59
C GLY A 500 -9.87 -11.65 -30.38
N ALA A 501 -9.05 -11.99 -31.38
CA ALA A 501 -9.29 -13.17 -32.20
C ALA A 501 -9.35 -14.44 -31.31
N PRO A 502 -10.35 -15.32 -31.49
CA PRO A 502 -10.45 -16.53 -30.70
C PRO A 502 -9.17 -17.38 -30.84
N PRO A 503 -8.77 -18.10 -29.78
CA PRO A 503 -7.62 -18.99 -29.84
C PRO A 503 -7.80 -19.96 -31.01
N ALA A 504 -6.78 -20.05 -31.87
CA ALA A 504 -6.80 -20.97 -33.01
C ALA A 504 -7.08 -22.38 -32.50
N ALA A 505 -8.17 -22.99 -32.98
CA ALA A 505 -8.51 -24.35 -32.65
C ALA A 505 -7.31 -25.26 -33.01
N PRO A 506 -6.92 -26.20 -32.13
CA PRO A 506 -5.85 -27.13 -32.45
C PRO A 506 -6.23 -27.90 -33.72
N ALA A 507 -5.33 -27.87 -34.71
CA ALA A 507 -5.51 -28.59 -35.96
C ALA A 507 -5.74 -30.07 -35.63
N ALA A 508 -6.93 -30.58 -35.98
CA ALA A 508 -7.22 -31.99 -35.89
C ALA A 508 -6.26 -32.73 -36.84
N THR A 509 -5.26 -33.42 -36.28
CA THR A 509 -4.51 -34.43 -37.01
C THR A 509 -5.47 -35.59 -37.26
N GLY A 510 -6.07 -35.58 -38.45
CA GLY A 510 -6.90 -36.67 -38.94
C GLY A 510 -6.10 -37.97 -38.97
N CYS A 511 -6.54 -38.96 -38.20
CA CYS A 511 -6.18 -40.35 -38.42
C CYS A 511 -6.87 -40.82 -39.71
N GLY A 512 -6.08 -41.02 -40.77
CA GLY A 512 -6.50 -41.82 -41.91
C GLY A 512 -6.49 -43.30 -41.54
N LEU A 513 -7.59 -43.98 -41.87
CA LEU A 513 -7.66 -45.44 -42.02
C LEU A 513 -7.09 -45.84 -43.38
#